data_AF-A0AAN6GVI4-F1
#
_entry.id   AF-A0AAN6GVI4-F1
#
_cell.length_a   1.000
_cell.length_b   1.000
_cell.length_c   1.000
_cell.angle_alpha   90.00
_cell.angle_beta   90.00
_cell.angle_gamma   90.00
#
_symmetry.space_group_name_H-M   'P 1'
#
loop_
_entity.id
_entity.type
_entity.pdbx_description
1 polymer ?
#
loop_
_entity_poly.entity_id
_entity_poly.type
_entity_poly.pdbx_seq_one_letter_code
_entity_poly.pdbx_strand_id
1 'polypeptide(L)'
;ILLDLPEDIDVLFISGDRDSMCDLEQLREVILRMTAKCWLVTVKGADHGMSWKPSGTVMAMRRKTGAIAAEWLEVRDAEKRYSSLSWIRDGKAGEMVYSDWVASLPAQAEAAEDDAQPSTTDLEAPEDDKPPLVRKRKRGKT
;
A
#
# COMPACT_ATOMS: atom_id res chain seq x y z
N ILE A 1 8.07 17.42 15.30
CA ILE A 1 9.06 16.78 14.39
C ILE A 1 8.76 17.10 12.93
N LEU A 2 7.66 16.63 12.31
CA LEU A 2 7.34 17.00 10.92
C LEU A 2 6.97 18.49 10.76
N LEU A 3 6.16 19.02 11.67
CA LEU A 3 5.74 20.43 11.65
C LEU A 3 6.87 21.41 11.95
N ASP A 4 8.00 20.92 12.46
CA ASP A 4 9.16 21.75 12.83
C ASP A 4 10.23 21.72 11.73
N LEU A 5 9.96 21.07 10.60
CA LEU A 5 10.91 21.03 9.48
C LEU A 5 11.06 22.42 8.85
N PRO A 6 12.29 22.91 8.64
CA PRO A 6 12.56 24.20 8.02
C PRO A 6 11.94 24.34 6.61
N GLU A 7 11.65 25.56 6.19
CA GLU A 7 11.03 25.87 4.88
C GLU A 7 11.94 25.54 3.69
N ASP A 8 13.27 25.55 3.88
CA ASP A 8 14.26 25.19 2.86
C ASP A 8 14.37 23.68 2.62
N ILE A 9 13.67 22.87 3.42
CA ILE A 9 13.59 21.43 3.22
C ILE A 9 12.37 21.08 2.37
N ASP A 10 12.62 20.29 1.33
CA ASP A 10 11.59 19.65 0.53
C ASP A 10 11.37 18.21 1.01
N VAL A 11 10.11 17.79 1.14
CA VAL A 11 9.73 16.48 1.68
C VAL A 11 8.88 15.72 0.67
N LEU A 12 9.25 14.46 0.39
CA LEU A 12 8.42 13.53 -0.37
C LEU A 12 7.80 12.48 0.55
N PHE A 13 6.48 12.43 0.58
CA PHE A 13 5.72 11.35 1.19
C PHE A 13 5.32 10.33 0.11
N ILE A 14 5.52 9.05 0.39
CA ILE A 14 4.99 7.94 -0.40
C ILE A 14 4.15 7.09 0.55
N SER A 15 2.84 7.08 0.35
CA SER A 15 1.91 6.42 1.27
C SER A 15 0.91 5.57 0.51
N GLY A 16 0.61 4.39 1.06
CA GLY A 16 -0.56 3.62 0.66
C GLY A 16 -1.84 4.32 1.09
N ASP A 17 -2.93 4.19 0.32
CA ASP A 17 -4.26 4.69 0.73
C ASP A 17 -5.07 3.67 1.54
N ARG A 18 -4.55 2.46 1.73
CA ARG A 18 -5.09 1.43 2.64
C ARG A 18 -4.18 1.22 3.86
N ASP A 19 -3.33 2.19 4.17
CA ASP A 19 -2.51 2.17 5.37
C ASP A 19 -3.38 2.43 6.60
N SER A 20 -3.58 1.40 7.42
CA SER A 20 -4.37 1.49 8.66
C SER A 20 -3.58 2.07 9.84
N MET A 21 -2.26 2.18 9.72
CA MET A 21 -1.38 2.78 10.73
C MET A 21 -1.12 4.26 10.46
N CYS A 22 -1.16 4.67 9.18
CA CYS A 22 -1.00 6.04 8.73
C CYS A 22 -2.19 6.46 7.88
N ASP A 23 -3.20 7.06 8.51
CA ASP A 23 -4.38 7.55 7.80
C ASP A 23 -3.99 8.65 6.80
N LEU A 24 -4.39 8.45 5.54
CA LEU A 24 -3.97 9.33 4.44
C LEU A 24 -4.57 10.74 4.58
N GLU A 25 -5.76 10.87 5.15
CA GLU A 25 -6.41 12.17 5.33
C GLU A 25 -5.72 12.96 6.45
N GLN A 26 -5.43 12.31 7.58
CA GLN A 26 -4.62 12.90 8.65
C GLN A 26 -3.22 13.30 8.17
N LEU A 27 -2.58 12.49 7.32
CA LEU A 27 -1.30 12.86 6.71
C LEU A 27 -1.42 14.13 5.86
N ARG A 28 -2.51 14.29 5.09
CA ARG A 28 -2.76 15.50 4.30
C ARG A 28 -2.96 16.73 5.19
N GLU A 29 -3.70 16.59 6.29
CA GLU A 29 -3.86 17.67 7.26
C GLU A 29 -2.51 18.11 7.86
N VAL A 30 -1.62 17.15 8.16
CA VAL A 30 -0.26 17.46 8.63
C VAL A 30 0.53 18.17 7.53
N ILE A 31 0.50 17.67 6.29
CA ILE A 31 1.17 18.29 5.13
C ILE A 31 0.74 19.75 4.95
N LEU A 32 -0.55 20.06 5.10
CA LEU A 32 -1.06 21.44 4.98
C LEU A 32 -0.56 22.38 6.08
N ARG A 33 -0.15 21.82 7.23
CA ARG A 33 0.36 22.57 8.38
C ARG A 33 1.89 22.67 8.39
N MET A 34 2.58 21.91 7.55
CA MET A 34 4.04 21.95 7.46
C MET A 34 4.50 23.24 6.78
N THR A 35 5.56 23.85 7.31
CA THR A 35 6.27 24.97 6.68
C THR A 35 7.13 24.49 5.52
N ALA A 36 7.73 23.31 5.64
CA ALA A 36 8.45 22.63 4.58
C ALA A 36 7.53 22.31 3.39
N LYS A 37 8.05 22.43 2.16
CA LYS A 37 7.29 22.07 0.97
C LYS A 37 7.18 20.55 0.88
N CYS A 38 5.95 20.08 0.66
CA CYS A 38 5.64 18.67 0.68
C CYS A 38 5.06 18.19 -0.64
N TRP A 39 5.54 17.03 -1.10
CA TRP A 39 5.00 16.25 -2.21
C TRP A 39 4.40 14.96 -1.67
N LEU A 40 3.36 14.46 -2.31
CA LEU A 40 2.68 13.22 -1.92
C LEU A 40 2.43 12.33 -3.13
N VAL A 41 2.95 11.12 -3.07
CA VAL A 41 2.60 10.02 -3.97
C VAL A 41 1.68 9.07 -3.23
N THR A 42 0.46 8.93 -3.72
CA THR A 42 -0.50 7.96 -3.19
C THR A 42 -0.39 6.65 -3.95
N VAL A 43 -0.01 5.56 -3.27
CA VAL A 43 0.02 4.21 -3.85
C VAL A 43 -1.34 3.55 -3.61
N LYS A 44 -2.19 3.57 -4.63
CA LYS A 44 -3.57 3.10 -4.59
C LYS A 44 -3.66 1.61 -4.33
N GLY A 45 -4.34 1.22 -3.26
CA GLY A 45 -4.52 -0.15 -2.83
C GLY A 45 -3.37 -0.72 -2.00
N ALA A 46 -2.34 0.07 -1.69
CA ALA A 46 -1.23 -0.38 -0.85
C ALA A 46 -1.49 -0.14 0.64
N ASP A 47 -1.00 -1.05 1.48
CA ASP A 47 -1.03 -0.94 2.94
C ASP A 47 0.27 -0.34 3.52
N HIS A 48 0.37 -0.34 4.86
CA HIS A 48 1.55 0.16 5.59
C HIS A 48 2.86 -0.50 5.18
N GLY A 49 2.84 -1.81 4.90
CA GLY A 49 4.02 -2.58 4.48
C GLY A 49 4.34 -2.41 3.00
N MET A 50 3.63 -1.52 2.29
CA MET A 50 3.62 -1.44 0.84
C MET A 50 3.29 -2.82 0.23
N SER A 51 2.39 -3.56 0.87
CA SER A 51 1.79 -4.75 0.27
C SER A 51 0.74 -4.29 -0.72
N TRP A 52 0.65 -4.96 -1.87
CA TRP A 52 -0.18 -4.53 -2.97
C TRP A 52 -0.82 -5.74 -3.64
N LYS A 53 -2.10 -5.63 -4.01
CA LYS A 53 -2.78 -6.66 -4.79
C LYS A 53 -2.77 -6.25 -6.26
N PRO A 54 -2.42 -7.15 -7.19
CA PRO A 54 -2.11 -8.57 -6.99
C PRO A 54 -0.68 -8.84 -6.48
N SER A 55 -0.47 -9.88 -5.66
CA SER A 55 0.79 -10.12 -4.93
C SER A 55 2.05 -10.25 -5.80
N GLY A 56 1.91 -10.70 -7.05
CA GLY A 56 3.01 -10.81 -8.01
C GLY A 56 3.59 -9.46 -8.47
N THR A 57 2.92 -8.35 -8.19
CA THR A 57 3.32 -7.01 -8.68
C THR A 57 3.99 -6.15 -7.60
N VAL A 58 4.04 -6.62 -6.35
CA VAL A 58 4.62 -5.88 -5.21
C VAL A 58 6.06 -5.45 -5.47
N MET A 59 6.88 -6.34 -6.03
CA MET A 59 8.29 -6.01 -6.33
C MET A 59 8.41 -4.94 -7.42
N ALA A 60 7.56 -5.01 -8.45
CA ALA A 60 7.54 -3.99 -9.49
C ALA A 60 7.11 -2.63 -8.92
N MET A 61 6.09 -2.61 -8.05
CA MET A 61 5.61 -1.41 -7.38
C MET A 61 6.68 -0.78 -6.48
N ARG A 62 7.37 -1.59 -5.67
CA ARG A 62 8.47 -1.12 -4.82
C ARG A 62 9.63 -0.53 -5.64
N ARG A 63 9.94 -1.14 -6.79
CA ARG A 63 10.92 -0.56 -7.73
C ARG A 63 10.43 0.75 -8.32
N LYS A 64 9.16 0.82 -8.71
CA LYS A 64 8.58 2.03 -9.31
C LYS A 64 8.52 3.19 -8.29
N THR A 65 8.12 2.94 -7.05
CA THR A 65 8.14 3.96 -5.98
C THR A 65 9.56 4.45 -5.67
N GLY A 66 10.55 3.55 -5.65
CA GLY A 66 11.95 3.95 -5.56
C GLY A 66 12.42 4.81 -6.75
N ALA A 67 12.02 4.45 -7.97
CA ALA A 67 12.34 5.24 -9.16
C ALA A 67 11.67 6.63 -9.13
N ILE A 68 10.42 6.73 -8.67
CA ILE A 68 9.73 8.02 -8.48
C ILE A 68 10.48 8.89 -7.47
N ALA A 69 10.94 8.32 -6.35
CA ALA A 69 11.74 9.05 -5.37
C ALA A 69 13.07 9.55 -5.95
N ALA A 70 13.74 8.73 -6.77
CA ALA A 70 14.97 9.11 -7.45
C ALA A 70 14.73 10.26 -8.45
N GLU A 71 13.68 10.16 -9.28
CA GLU A 71 13.30 11.22 -10.22
C GLU A 71 12.97 12.53 -9.50
N TRP A 72 12.22 12.47 -8.40
CA TRP A 72 11.88 13.64 -7.59
C TRP A 72 13.10 14.35 -6.98
N LEU A 73 14.16 13.60 -6.65
CA LEU A 73 15.41 14.17 -6.17
C LEU A 73 16.13 14.97 -7.28
N GLU A 74 16.05 14.51 -8.53
CA GLU A 74 16.66 15.19 -9.68
C GLU A 74 15.86 16.41 -10.11
N VAL A 75 14.55 16.26 -10.25
CA VAL A 75 13.64 17.32 -10.70
C VAL A 75 12.32 17.23 -9.95
N ARG A 76 11.89 18.37 -9.40
CA ARG A 76 10.56 18.53 -8.81
C ARG A 76 10.01 19.89 -9.12
N ASP A 77 8.73 19.92 -9.48
CA ASP A 77 7.98 21.14 -9.71
C ASP A 77 7.38 21.61 -8.38
N ALA A 78 7.65 22.86 -7.99
CA ALA A 78 7.16 23.44 -6.74
C ALA A 78 5.63 23.58 -6.69
N GLU A 79 4.99 23.70 -7.86
CA GLU A 79 3.54 23.91 -7.97
C GLU A 79 2.78 22.60 -8.15
N LYS A 80 3.43 21.54 -8.63
CA LYS A 80 2.80 20.22 -8.86
C LYS A 80 3.29 19.20 -7.85
N ARG A 81 2.49 19.02 -6.79
CA ARG A 81 2.91 18.34 -5.56
C ARG A 81 2.21 17.01 -5.28
N TYR A 82 1.24 16.62 -6.10
CA TYR A 82 0.49 15.38 -5.88
C TYR A 82 0.58 14.46 -7.09
N SER A 83 0.81 13.18 -6.84
CA SER A 83 0.73 12.13 -7.86
C SER A 83 0.18 10.84 -7.25
N SER A 84 -0.09 9.85 -8.10
CA SER A 84 -0.62 8.56 -7.72
C SER A 84 0.00 7.42 -8.53
N LEU A 85 0.13 6.28 -7.88
CA LEU A 85 0.52 5.01 -8.49
C LEU A 85 -0.61 4.02 -8.28
N SER A 86 -1.16 3.46 -9.35
CA SER A 86 -2.27 2.52 -9.30
C SER A 86 -2.02 1.30 -10.16
N TRP A 87 -2.79 0.23 -9.90
CA TRP A 87 -2.83 -0.96 -10.74
C TRP A 87 -4.19 -0.98 -11.43
N ILE A 88 -4.19 -0.82 -12.75
CA ILE A 88 -5.41 -0.89 -13.54
C ILE A 88 -5.45 -2.28 -14.19
N ARG A 89 -6.55 -2.99 -13.99
CA ARG A 89 -6.79 -4.28 -14.61
C ARG A 89 -7.54 -4.07 -15.93
N ASP A 90 -6.96 -4.53 -17.04
CA ASP A 90 -7.64 -4.59 -18.33
C ASP A 90 -7.76 -6.07 -18.74
N GLY A 91 -8.95 -6.64 -18.49
CA GLY A 91 -9.23 -8.04 -18.70
C GLY A 91 -8.32 -8.98 -17.87
N LYS A 92 -7.46 -9.74 -18.55
CA LYS A 92 -6.58 -10.76 -17.90
C LYS A 92 -5.23 -10.22 -17.47
N ALA A 93 -4.78 -9.10 -18.04
CA ALA A 93 -3.54 -8.43 -17.68
C ALA A 93 -3.86 -7.20 -16.83
N GLY A 94 -2.89 -6.75 -16.05
CA GLY A 94 -2.97 -5.45 -15.41
C GLY A 94 -1.68 -4.69 -15.67
N GLU A 95 -1.79 -3.38 -15.58
CA GLU A 95 -0.69 -2.46 -15.77
C GLU A 95 -0.60 -1.52 -14.58
N MET A 96 0.63 -1.17 -14.25
CA MET A 96 0.92 -0.16 -13.25
C MET A 96 0.94 1.22 -13.90
N VAL A 97 0.03 2.07 -13.48
CA VAL A 97 -0.14 3.43 -14.00
C VAL A 97 0.36 4.41 -12.96
N TYR A 98 1.31 5.23 -13.36
CA TYR A 98 1.79 6.37 -12.60
C TYR A 98 1.24 7.64 -13.23
N SER A 99 0.54 8.46 -12.46
CA SER A 99 -0.01 9.73 -12.97
C SER A 99 1.05 10.81 -13.04
N ASP A 100 0.81 11.83 -13.88
CA ASP A 100 1.59 13.05 -13.81
C ASP A 100 1.40 13.77 -12.46
N TRP A 101 2.36 14.61 -12.11
CA TRP A 101 2.24 15.50 -10.97
C TRP A 101 1.18 16.57 -11.23
N VAL A 102 0.31 16.81 -10.25
CA VAL A 102 -0.77 17.81 -10.30
C VAL A 102 -0.70 18.76 -9.11
N ALA A 103 -1.27 19.96 -9.26
CA ALA A 103 -1.17 21.04 -8.27
C ALA A 103 -2.05 20.81 -7.03
N SER A 104 -3.15 20.10 -7.19
CA SER A 104 -4.07 19.74 -6.12
C SER A 104 -4.37 18.25 -6.14
N LEU A 105 -4.81 17.72 -5.00
CA LEU A 105 -5.26 16.34 -4.93
C LEU A 105 -6.38 16.13 -5.95
N PRO A 106 -6.29 15.10 -6.81
CA PRO A 106 -7.43 14.71 -7.62
C PRO A 106 -8.57 14.32 -6.68
N ALA A 107 -9.79 14.82 -6.95
CA ALA A 107 -10.98 14.39 -6.24
C ALA A 107 -10.99 12.85 -6.21
N GLN A 108 -11.17 12.25 -5.03
CA GLN A 108 -11.12 10.80 -4.90
C GLN A 108 -12.20 10.19 -5.80
N ALA A 109 -11.81 9.68 -6.96
CA ALA A 109 -12.69 8.84 -7.75
C ALA A 109 -12.84 7.53 -6.98
N GLU A 110 -14.06 7.30 -6.49
CA GLU A 110 -14.46 6.12 -5.75
C GLU A 110 -13.99 4.87 -6.51
N ALA A 111 -13.12 4.09 -5.88
CA ALA A 111 -12.78 2.77 -6.38
C ALA A 111 -14.03 1.92 -6.23
N ALA A 112 -14.70 1.66 -7.36
CA ALA A 112 -15.78 0.70 -7.46
C ALA A 112 -15.35 -0.63 -6.81
N GLU A 113 -16.22 -1.09 -5.93
CA GLU A 113 -16.22 -2.38 -5.27
C GLU A 113 -16.22 -3.50 -6.32
N ASP A 114 -15.32 -4.48 -6.19
CA ASP A 114 -15.69 -5.90 -6.33
C ASP A 114 -14.56 -6.79 -5.80
N ASP A 115 -14.71 -7.26 -4.55
CA ASP A 115 -14.23 -8.58 -4.14
C ASP A 115 -15.00 -8.98 -2.88
N ALA A 116 -16.27 -9.35 -3.08
CA ALA A 116 -17.09 -9.98 -2.04
C ALA A 116 -16.45 -11.32 -1.64
N GLN A 117 -15.94 -11.41 -0.41
CA GLN A 117 -15.61 -12.70 0.21
C GLN A 117 -16.90 -13.46 0.55
N PRO A 118 -17.04 -14.77 0.22
CA PRO A 118 -18.07 -15.58 0.83
C PRO A 118 -17.72 -15.87 2.29
N SER A 119 -18.66 -15.53 3.16
CA SER A 119 -18.70 -15.89 4.58
C SER A 119 -18.67 -17.41 4.73
N THR A 120 -17.84 -17.91 5.65
CA THR A 120 -17.94 -19.28 6.15
C THR A 120 -18.32 -19.22 7.61
N THR A 121 -19.60 -19.42 7.89
CA THR A 121 -20.07 -19.88 9.19
C THR A 121 -21.36 -20.65 8.93
N ASP A 122 -21.30 -21.97 9.08
CA ASP A 122 -22.28 -22.66 9.92
C ASP A 122 -21.70 -24.00 10.41
N LEU A 123 -21.97 -24.23 11.68
CA LEU A 123 -21.57 -25.36 12.51
C LEU A 123 -22.37 -26.61 12.15
N GLU A 124 -21.77 -27.79 12.31
CA GLU A 124 -22.43 -28.92 12.97
C GLU A 124 -21.38 -29.94 13.45
N ALA A 125 -21.41 -30.23 14.75
CA ALA A 125 -20.69 -31.35 15.37
C ALA A 125 -21.45 -32.66 15.09
N PRO A 126 -20.76 -33.81 15.17
CA PRO A 126 -21.08 -34.65 16.31
C PRO A 126 -19.86 -35.25 17.02
N GLU A 127 -20.04 -35.43 18.33
CA GLU A 127 -19.18 -36.19 19.23
C GLU A 127 -19.10 -37.66 18.80
N ASP A 128 -17.90 -38.24 18.73
CA ASP A 128 -17.70 -39.62 19.15
C ASP A 128 -16.23 -39.96 19.44
N ASP A 129 -16.09 -40.89 20.37
CA ASP A 129 -14.96 -41.17 21.25
C ASP A 129 -13.97 -42.21 20.66
N LYS A 130 -12.67 -41.87 20.57
CA LYS A 130 -11.49 -42.71 20.92
C LYS A 130 -10.18 -42.25 20.25
N PRO A 131 -9.03 -42.21 20.98
CA PRO A 131 -7.73 -41.85 20.40
C PRO A 131 -7.00 -43.06 19.79
N PRO A 132 -6.36 -42.94 18.60
CA PRO A 132 -5.45 -43.98 18.12
C PRO A 132 -3.98 -43.70 18.49
N LEU A 133 -3.47 -44.59 19.34
CA LEU A 133 -2.12 -45.14 19.50
C LEU A 133 -0.90 -44.42 18.88
N VAL A 134 -0.04 -43.92 19.78
CA VAL A 134 1.33 -43.46 19.55
C VAL A 134 2.21 -44.57 18.95
N ARG A 135 2.66 -44.39 17.70
CA ARG A 135 3.70 -45.25 17.08
C ARG A 135 5.10 -44.77 17.47
N LYS A 136 5.79 -45.59 18.27
CA LYS A 136 7.18 -45.42 18.71
C LYS A 136 8.15 -45.44 17.51
N ARG A 137 9.05 -44.44 17.45
CA ARG A 137 10.17 -44.33 16.52
C ARG A 137 11.12 -45.52 16.64
N LYS A 138 11.42 -46.19 15.52
CA LYS A 138 12.42 -47.27 15.45
C LYS A 138 13.81 -46.62 15.28
N ARG A 139 14.64 -46.75 16.31
CA ARG A 139 16.06 -46.34 16.34
C ARG A 139 16.86 -47.29 15.42
N GLY A 140 17.75 -46.72 14.60
CA GLY A 140 18.61 -47.45 13.66
C GLY A 140 19.51 -48.48 14.34
N LYS A 141 19.83 -49.54 13.61
CA LYS A 141 20.72 -50.62 14.03
C LYS A 141 21.99 -50.56 13.19
N THR A 142 23.12 -50.41 13.87
CA THR A 142 24.45 -50.81 13.40
C THR A 142 24.59 -52.32 13.58
#